data_AF-F8V243-F1
#
_entry.id   AF-F8V243-F1
#
_cell.length_a   1.000
_cell.length_b   1.000
_cell.length_c   1.000
_cell.angle_alpha   90.00
_cell.angle_beta   90.00
_cell.angle_gamma   90.00
#
_symmetry.space_group_name_H-M   'P 1'
#
loop_
_entity.id
_entity.type
_entity.pdbx_description
1 polymer ?
#
loop_
_entity_poly.entity_id
_entity_poly.type
_entity_poly.pdbx_seq_one_letter_code
_entity_poly.pdbx_strand_id
1 'polypeptide(L)'
;ARTLTCYCDGSCPDNVVNGTCETRPGGSCFSSVEEVYDETTATYEEERTYGCMPPEEYGGLLMCKVASVPHLHGKNIACCDNGDYCNRNLHPAFTPKTTTPPPELPVTVVPPERYVLIGLMILCVTIFTIVMTGLCLIYRRRQKLHKQPRLINSMCGAQMSPLTQLVEQSSGSGSGLPLLVQRTIAKQIQMVRQVGKGRYGEVWLAMWREEKVAVKTFFTTEEASWFRETEIYQTVLMRHENILGFIAADIKGNGSWTQMLLITDYHEQGSLHDYLQRSVLTPQKLQILAYSLSSGLAHLHAEIFGTPGKPAIAHRDIKSKKYTRQT
;
A
#
# COMPACT_ATOMS: atom_id res chain seq x y z
N ALA A 1 -34.52 -6.25 7.57
CA ALA A 1 -33.64 -7.13 8.35
C ALA A 1 -34.23 -7.33 9.74
N ARG A 2 -34.06 -8.50 10.37
CA ARG A 2 -34.62 -8.82 11.68
C ARG A 2 -33.78 -8.22 12.82
N THR A 3 -34.42 -7.81 13.90
CA THR A 3 -33.79 -7.44 15.18
C THR A 3 -33.71 -8.67 16.08
N LEU A 4 -32.64 -8.80 16.85
CA LEU A 4 -32.40 -9.91 17.77
C LEU A 4 -32.23 -9.39 19.20
N THR A 5 -32.76 -10.12 20.17
CA THR A 5 -32.45 -9.92 21.59
C THR A 5 -31.30 -10.83 21.97
N CYS A 6 -30.19 -10.29 22.46
CA CYS A 6 -29.01 -11.06 22.85
C CYS A 6 -28.84 -11.05 24.37
N TYR A 7 -28.23 -12.12 24.91
CA TYR A 7 -27.70 -12.09 26.28
C TYR A 7 -26.49 -11.16 26.33
N CYS A 8 -26.36 -10.35 27.37
CA CYS A 8 -25.17 -9.53 27.56
C CYS A 8 -24.63 -9.67 28.99
N ASP A 9 -23.31 -9.61 29.09
CA ASP A 9 -22.58 -9.65 30.36
C ASP A 9 -21.20 -9.03 30.12
N GLY A 10 -20.81 -8.07 30.96
CA GLY A 10 -19.61 -7.24 30.74
C GLY A 10 -19.69 -6.23 29.57
N SER A 11 -20.68 -6.33 28.68
CA SER A 11 -20.91 -5.40 27.55
C SER A 11 -22.39 -5.02 27.39
N CYS A 12 -23.13 -4.96 28.50
CA CYS A 12 -24.53 -4.54 28.50
C CYS A 12 -24.70 -3.01 28.46
N PRO A 13 -25.84 -2.53 27.93
CA PRO A 13 -26.32 -1.19 28.25
C PRO A 13 -26.36 -1.00 29.77
N ASP A 14 -25.91 0.15 30.25
CA ASP A 14 -25.87 0.52 31.68
C ASP A 14 -25.07 -0.42 32.60
N ASN A 15 -24.17 -1.24 32.05
CA ASN A 15 -23.33 -2.19 32.79
C ASN A 15 -24.11 -3.16 33.70
N VAL A 16 -25.33 -3.52 33.29
CA VAL A 16 -26.13 -4.53 34.00
C VAL A 16 -25.48 -5.91 33.86
N VAL A 17 -25.31 -6.62 34.97
CA VAL A 17 -24.83 -8.01 35.00
C VAL A 17 -26.00 -8.94 34.66
N ASN A 18 -25.80 -9.95 33.81
CA ASN A 18 -26.87 -10.82 33.27
C ASN A 18 -28.00 -10.05 32.56
N GLY A 19 -27.64 -9.04 31.77
CA GLY A 19 -28.62 -8.22 31.05
C GLY A 19 -29.01 -8.78 29.68
N THR A 20 -29.79 -7.97 28.95
CA THR A 20 -30.10 -8.19 27.54
C THR A 20 -29.84 -6.94 26.74
N CYS A 21 -29.56 -7.11 25.46
CA CYS A 21 -29.43 -6.00 24.52
C CYS A 21 -30.19 -6.33 23.23
N GLU A 22 -30.61 -5.30 22.49
CA GLU A 22 -31.28 -5.46 21.20
C GLU A 22 -30.35 -5.03 20.05
N THR A 23 -30.27 -5.86 19.02
CA THR A 23 -29.49 -5.54 17.81
C THR A 23 -30.26 -4.57 16.91
N ARG A 24 -29.52 -3.75 16.17
CA ARG A 24 -30.09 -3.03 15.01
C ARG A 24 -30.50 -4.05 13.94
N PRO A 25 -31.44 -3.70 13.04
CA PRO A 25 -31.85 -4.59 11.96
C PRO A 25 -30.65 -5.14 11.16
N GLY A 26 -30.44 -6.46 11.20
CA GLY A 26 -29.31 -7.12 10.54
C GLY A 26 -28.01 -7.20 11.35
N GLY A 27 -28.05 -6.87 12.64
CA GLY A 27 -26.97 -7.15 13.59
C GLY A 27 -27.04 -8.57 14.17
N SER A 28 -26.00 -8.97 14.90
CA SER A 28 -25.79 -10.33 15.42
C SER A 28 -25.47 -10.31 16.91
N CYS A 29 -25.62 -11.43 17.60
CA CYS A 29 -25.17 -11.60 18.99
C CYS A 29 -23.73 -12.12 19.02
N PHE A 30 -22.93 -11.75 20.04
CA PHE A 30 -21.56 -12.27 20.20
C PHE A 30 -21.29 -12.85 21.59
N SER A 31 -20.27 -13.70 21.65
CA SER A 31 -19.62 -14.23 22.86
C SER A 31 -18.11 -14.18 22.64
N SER A 32 -17.35 -13.70 23.62
CA SER A 32 -15.90 -13.65 23.54
C SER A 32 -15.22 -14.12 24.83
N VAL A 33 -14.00 -14.63 24.67
CA VAL A 33 -13.13 -15.07 25.77
C VAL A 33 -11.77 -14.39 25.64
N GLU A 34 -11.24 -13.92 26.77
CA GLU A 34 -9.94 -13.28 26.91
C GLU A 34 -9.30 -13.71 28.23
N GLU A 35 -7.97 -13.78 28.26
CA GLU A 35 -7.22 -14.11 29.47
C GLU A 35 -6.85 -12.82 30.20
N VAL A 36 -7.37 -12.64 31.40
CA VAL A 36 -7.15 -11.45 32.24
C VAL A 36 -6.36 -11.85 33.48
N TYR A 37 -5.39 -11.03 33.85
CA TYR A 37 -4.58 -11.26 35.04
C TYR A 37 -5.33 -10.73 36.27
N ASP A 38 -5.67 -11.62 37.19
CA ASP A 38 -6.27 -11.23 38.47
C ASP A 38 -5.16 -10.99 39.50
N GLU A 39 -5.05 -9.73 39.94
CA GLU A 39 -4.05 -9.29 40.93
C GLU A 39 -4.27 -9.92 42.31
N THR A 40 -5.50 -10.37 42.62
CA THR A 40 -5.85 -10.91 43.93
C THR A 40 -5.48 -12.39 44.07
N THR A 41 -5.65 -13.17 43.00
CA THR A 41 -5.30 -14.58 42.94
C THR A 41 -3.90 -14.81 42.35
N ALA A 42 -3.28 -13.76 41.80
CA ALA A 42 -2.00 -13.77 41.10
C ALA A 42 -1.95 -14.80 39.95
N THR A 43 -3.12 -15.13 39.40
CA THR A 43 -3.30 -16.11 38.32
C THR A 43 -3.97 -15.47 37.11
N TYR A 44 -3.73 -16.06 35.94
CA TYR A 44 -4.46 -15.71 34.73
C TYR A 44 -5.79 -16.45 34.72
N GLU A 45 -6.90 -15.72 34.60
CA GLU A 45 -8.25 -16.25 34.56
C GLU A 45 -8.93 -15.94 33.23
N GLU A 46 -9.80 -16.84 32.76
CA GLU A 46 -10.57 -16.61 31.54
C GLU A 46 -11.80 -15.75 31.85
N GLU A 47 -11.82 -14.51 31.34
CA GLU A 47 -12.98 -13.64 31.39
C GLU A 47 -13.82 -13.78 30.11
N ARG A 48 -15.13 -13.94 30.27
CA ARG A 48 -16.08 -14.07 29.15
C ARG A 48 -17.05 -12.91 29.12
N THR A 49 -17.23 -12.34 27.93
CA THR A 49 -18.13 -11.22 27.71
C THR A 49 -19.12 -11.50 26.59
N TYR A 50 -20.34 -11.01 26.74
CA TYR A 50 -21.46 -11.26 25.83
C TYR A 50 -22.14 -9.94 25.46
N GLY A 51 -22.69 -9.85 24.24
CA GLY A 51 -23.46 -8.67 23.84
C GLY A 51 -23.95 -8.65 22.40
N CYS A 52 -24.30 -7.45 21.94
CA CYS A 52 -24.87 -7.17 20.63
C CYS A 52 -23.83 -6.57 19.69
N MET A 53 -23.88 -6.99 18.42
CA MET A 53 -22.99 -6.52 17.37
C MET A 53 -23.78 -5.73 16.31
N PRO A 54 -23.25 -4.62 15.79
CA PRO A 54 -23.89 -3.86 14.72
C PRO A 54 -23.98 -4.68 13.41
N PRO A 55 -24.79 -4.25 12.43
CA PRO A 55 -24.88 -4.91 11.13
C PRO A 55 -23.55 -4.90 10.37
N GLU A 56 -23.43 -5.77 9.36
CA GLU A 56 -22.24 -5.89 8.51
C GLU A 56 -21.78 -4.53 7.93
N GLU A 57 -22.72 -3.71 7.44
CA GLU A 57 -22.45 -2.37 6.87
C GLU A 57 -21.85 -1.37 7.87
N TYR A 58 -22.04 -1.58 9.16
CA TYR A 58 -21.53 -0.72 10.24
C TYR A 58 -20.35 -1.35 11.00
N GLY A 59 -19.65 -2.30 10.37
CA GLY A 59 -18.43 -2.89 10.90
C GLY A 59 -18.61 -4.20 11.69
N GLY A 60 -19.83 -4.71 11.84
CA GLY A 60 -20.08 -6.00 12.51
C GLY A 60 -19.41 -7.19 11.81
N LEU A 61 -19.26 -7.11 10.49
CA LEU A 61 -18.58 -8.13 9.69
C LEU A 61 -17.11 -8.28 10.06
N LEU A 62 -16.43 -7.15 10.34
CA LEU A 62 -15.02 -7.13 10.69
C LEU A 62 -14.80 -7.69 12.09
N MET A 63 -15.69 -7.41 13.04
CA MET A 63 -15.55 -7.92 14.41
C MET A 63 -15.83 -9.42 14.49
N CYS A 64 -16.73 -9.94 13.64
CA CYS A 64 -17.09 -11.36 13.67
C CYS A 64 -16.21 -12.25 12.79
N LYS A 65 -15.85 -11.84 11.56
CA LYS A 65 -15.05 -12.68 10.65
C LYS A 65 -13.56 -12.65 10.93
N VAL A 66 -13.05 -11.60 11.59
CA VAL A 66 -11.62 -11.50 11.93
C VAL A 66 -11.24 -12.50 13.03
N ALA A 67 -12.19 -13.03 13.80
CA ALA A 67 -11.98 -14.12 14.77
C ALA A 67 -11.63 -15.50 14.16
N SER A 68 -11.79 -15.66 12.84
CA SER A 68 -11.35 -16.88 12.15
C SER A 68 -9.83 -16.96 11.92
N VAL A 69 -9.10 -15.90 12.27
CA VAL A 69 -7.63 -15.83 12.22
C VAL A 69 -7.10 -15.81 13.66
N PRO A 70 -6.06 -16.60 14.01
CA PRO A 70 -5.45 -16.56 15.34
C PRO A 70 -5.00 -15.13 15.67
N HIS A 71 -5.66 -14.50 16.65
CA HIS A 71 -5.29 -13.15 17.09
C HIS A 71 -3.99 -13.20 17.88
N LEU A 72 -3.08 -12.29 17.54
CA LEU A 72 -1.82 -12.07 18.28
C LEU A 72 -2.07 -11.71 19.77
N HIS A 73 -3.29 -11.32 20.13
CA HIS A 73 -3.67 -10.80 21.44
C HIS A 73 -4.47 -11.77 22.33
N GLY A 74 -4.64 -13.05 21.96
CA GLY A 74 -5.27 -14.03 22.87
C GLY A 74 -6.77 -13.83 23.14
N LYS A 75 -7.47 -13.10 22.27
CA LYS A 75 -8.92 -12.89 22.33
C LYS A 75 -9.61 -13.67 21.22
N ASN A 76 -10.60 -14.48 21.57
CA ASN A 76 -11.43 -15.20 20.59
C ASN A 76 -12.89 -14.76 20.71
N ILE A 77 -13.53 -14.50 19.55
CA ILE A 77 -14.89 -13.97 19.46
C ILE A 77 -15.69 -14.88 18.53
N ALA A 78 -16.88 -15.29 18.94
CA ALA A 78 -17.82 -15.99 18.08
C ALA A 78 -19.14 -15.22 18.04
N CYS A 79 -19.84 -15.26 16.90
CA CYS A 79 -21.14 -14.60 16.77
C CYS A 79 -22.17 -15.51 16.07
N CYS A 80 -23.43 -15.17 16.28
CA CYS A 80 -24.58 -15.90 15.78
C CYS A 80 -25.74 -14.94 15.47
N ASP A 81 -26.58 -15.33 14.52
CA ASP A 81 -27.75 -14.59 14.05
C ASP A 81 -29.00 -15.48 13.87
N ASN A 82 -28.93 -16.73 14.32
CA ASN A 82 -29.97 -17.75 14.13
C ASN A 82 -31.26 -17.50 14.92
N GLY A 83 -31.25 -16.61 15.91
CA GLY A 83 -32.41 -16.31 16.75
C GLY A 83 -32.04 -15.57 18.04
N ASP A 84 -33.06 -15.23 18.82
CA ASP A 84 -32.90 -14.53 20.10
C ASP A 84 -32.13 -15.40 21.10
N TYR A 85 -31.24 -14.78 21.89
CA TYR A 85 -30.36 -15.40 22.89
C TYR A 85 -29.40 -16.47 22.35
N CYS A 86 -29.12 -16.47 21.04
CA CYS A 86 -28.26 -17.49 20.42
C CYS A 86 -26.83 -17.52 21.02
N ASN A 87 -26.36 -16.42 21.59
CA ASN A 87 -25.01 -16.31 22.17
C ASN A 87 -24.88 -16.93 23.57
N ARG A 88 -25.98 -17.34 24.21
CA ARG A 88 -25.95 -17.91 25.57
C ARG A 88 -25.20 -19.25 25.64
N ASN A 89 -25.28 -20.03 24.57
CA ASN A 89 -24.62 -21.34 24.45
C ASN A 89 -23.36 -21.28 23.56
N LEU A 90 -22.88 -20.07 23.24
CA LEU A 90 -21.74 -19.88 22.38
C LEU A 90 -20.47 -19.78 23.25
N HIS A 91 -19.65 -20.82 23.20
CA HIS A 91 -18.43 -20.92 23.99
C HIS A 91 -17.22 -21.00 23.06
N PRO A 92 -16.66 -19.86 22.62
CA PRO A 92 -15.42 -19.87 21.86
C PRO A 92 -14.31 -20.48 22.74
N ALA A 93 -13.53 -21.37 22.13
CA ALA A 93 -12.36 -21.97 22.77
C ALA A 93 -11.24 -20.93 22.85
N PHE A 94 -10.62 -20.82 24.03
CA PHE A 94 -9.41 -20.04 24.17
C PHE A 94 -8.26 -20.77 23.45
N THR A 95 -7.58 -20.06 22.54
CA THR A 95 -6.34 -20.57 21.95
C THR A 95 -5.17 -19.87 22.62
N PRO A 96 -4.44 -20.55 23.53
CA PRO A 96 -3.31 -19.95 24.22
C PRO A 96 -2.24 -19.53 23.23
N LYS A 97 -1.47 -18.49 23.61
CA LYS A 97 -0.29 -18.06 22.87
C LYS A 97 0.68 -19.25 22.76
N THR A 98 0.93 -19.76 21.56
CA THR A 98 2.09 -20.64 21.33
C THR A 98 3.34 -19.77 21.35
N THR A 99 3.91 -19.54 22.53
CA THR A 99 5.24 -18.93 22.70
C THR A 99 6.38 -19.93 22.41
N THR A 100 6.05 -21.15 22.00
CA THR A 100 7.07 -22.12 21.58
C THR A 100 7.66 -21.67 20.25
N PRO A 101 8.97 -21.39 20.15
CA PRO A 101 9.64 -21.31 18.86
C PRO A 101 9.37 -22.63 18.12
N PRO A 102 9.15 -22.60 16.79
CA PRO A 102 8.91 -23.81 16.02
C PRO A 102 10.05 -24.81 16.30
N PRO A 103 9.74 -26.10 16.53
CA PRO A 103 10.77 -27.10 16.74
C PRO A 103 11.76 -27.03 15.57
N GLU A 104 13.05 -26.86 15.89
CA GLU A 104 14.11 -26.93 14.90
C GLU A 104 13.96 -28.25 14.15
N LEU A 105 13.60 -28.16 12.86
CA LEU A 105 13.63 -29.31 11.98
C LEU A 105 15.03 -29.94 12.11
N PRO A 106 15.14 -31.27 12.33
CA PRO A 106 16.44 -31.90 12.35
C PRO A 106 17.11 -31.59 11.01
N VAL A 107 18.24 -30.86 11.09
CA VAL A 107 19.11 -30.62 9.95
C VAL A 107 19.46 -32.00 9.41
N THR A 108 18.84 -32.36 8.29
CA THR A 108 19.16 -33.57 7.57
C THR A 108 20.60 -33.41 7.11
N VAL A 109 21.53 -34.05 7.82
CA VAL A 109 22.93 -34.11 7.45
C VAL A 109 22.99 -34.80 6.10
N VAL A 110 23.08 -34.01 5.05
CA VAL A 110 23.14 -34.50 3.67
C VAL A 110 24.48 -35.24 3.52
N PRO A 111 24.51 -36.47 2.97
CA PRO A 111 25.75 -37.21 2.83
C PRO A 111 26.77 -36.45 1.95
N PRO A 112 28.08 -36.55 2.27
CA PRO A 112 29.15 -35.74 1.65
C PRO A 112 29.23 -35.87 0.12
N GLU A 113 28.78 -37.00 -0.43
CA GLU A 113 28.68 -37.26 -1.88
C GLU A 113 27.74 -36.29 -2.62
N ARG A 114 26.68 -35.80 -1.97
CA ARG A 114 25.73 -34.87 -2.59
C ARG A 114 26.29 -33.44 -2.69
N TYR A 115 27.18 -33.05 -1.79
CA TYR A 115 27.86 -31.74 -1.86
C TYR A 115 28.79 -31.65 -3.07
N VAL A 116 29.46 -32.75 -3.44
CA VAL A 116 30.31 -32.81 -4.64
C VAL A 116 29.49 -32.66 -5.91
N LEU A 117 28.33 -33.33 -5.99
CA LEU A 117 27.39 -33.20 -7.11
C LEU A 117 26.85 -31.76 -7.25
N ILE A 118 26.47 -31.13 -6.14
CA ILE A 118 26.00 -29.73 -6.14
C ILE A 118 27.12 -28.78 -6.59
N GLY A 119 28.35 -28.99 -6.15
CA GLY A 119 29.52 -28.21 -6.58
C GLY A 119 29.78 -28.29 -8.08
N LEU A 120 29.71 -29.51 -8.66
CA LEU A 120 29.85 -29.71 -10.11
C LEU A 120 28.74 -29.03 -10.90
N MET A 121 27.49 -29.09 -10.42
CA MET A 121 26.37 -28.41 -11.08
C MET A 121 26.53 -26.89 -11.08
N ILE A 122 26.98 -26.30 -9.97
CA ILE A 122 27.26 -24.86 -9.88
C ILE A 122 28.39 -24.47 -10.82
N LEU A 123 29.45 -25.28 -10.93
CA LEU A 123 30.56 -25.04 -11.86
C LEU A 123 30.08 -25.08 -13.33
N CYS A 124 29.25 -26.06 -13.69
CA CYS A 124 28.70 -26.14 -15.04
C CYS A 124 27.80 -24.94 -15.39
N VAL A 125 26.93 -24.52 -14.47
CA VAL A 125 26.04 -23.36 -14.67
C VAL A 125 26.84 -22.07 -14.80
N THR A 126 27.86 -21.87 -13.96
CA THR A 126 28.71 -20.66 -14.03
C THR A 126 29.46 -20.59 -15.36
N ILE A 127 30.06 -21.70 -15.83
CA ILE A 127 30.71 -21.76 -17.14
C ILE A 127 29.72 -21.46 -18.27
N PHE A 128 28.52 -22.05 -18.22
CA PHE A 128 27.48 -21.80 -19.23
C PHE A 128 27.08 -20.33 -19.29
N THR A 129 26.89 -19.66 -18.14
CA THR A 129 26.55 -18.24 -18.10
C THR A 129 27.66 -17.34 -18.66
N ILE A 130 28.92 -17.68 -18.43
CA ILE A 130 30.08 -16.95 -18.96
C ILE A 130 30.15 -17.10 -20.49
N VAL A 131 29.93 -18.31 -21.01
CA VAL A 131 29.91 -18.56 -22.46
C VAL A 131 28.75 -17.81 -23.12
N MET A 132 27.55 -17.88 -22.55
CA MET A 132 26.36 -17.21 -23.10
C MET A 132 26.49 -15.69 -23.09
N THR A 133 27.05 -15.11 -22.02
CA THR A 133 27.34 -13.67 -21.97
C THR A 133 28.41 -13.29 -22.98
N GLY A 134 29.48 -14.07 -23.13
CA GLY A 134 30.50 -13.88 -24.16
C GLY A 134 29.94 -13.90 -25.59
N LEU A 135 29.12 -14.90 -25.92
CA LEU A 135 28.43 -15.00 -27.21
C LEU A 135 27.48 -13.83 -27.45
N CYS A 136 26.73 -13.41 -26.43
CA CYS A 136 25.81 -12.27 -26.52
C CYS A 136 26.57 -10.95 -26.75
N LEU A 137 27.74 -10.78 -26.12
CA LEU A 137 28.62 -9.62 -26.33
C LEU A 137 29.23 -9.62 -27.73
N ILE A 138 29.67 -10.78 -28.24
CA ILE A 138 30.18 -10.92 -29.62
C ILE A 138 29.07 -10.63 -30.64
N TYR A 139 27.87 -11.16 -30.43
CA TYR A 139 26.71 -10.90 -31.27
C TYR A 139 26.34 -9.40 -31.28
N ARG A 140 26.29 -8.77 -30.09
CA ARG A 140 26.05 -7.32 -29.97
C ARG A 140 27.14 -6.47 -30.62
N ARG A 141 28.41 -6.90 -30.54
CA ARG A 141 29.52 -6.24 -31.25
C ARG A 141 29.37 -6.34 -32.77
N ARG A 142 29.01 -7.52 -33.30
CA ARG A 142 28.74 -7.71 -34.74
C ARG A 142 27.55 -6.89 -35.21
N GLN A 143 26.50 -6.78 -34.40
CA GLN A 143 25.32 -5.98 -34.71
C GLN A 143 25.62 -4.47 -34.75
N LYS A 144 26.51 -3.98 -33.87
CA LYS A 144 26.99 -2.58 -33.90
C LYS A 144 27.87 -2.29 -35.11
N LEU A 145 28.63 -3.27 -35.61
CA LEU A 145 29.44 -3.11 -36.83
C LEU A 145 28.58 -3.03 -38.10
N HIS A 146 27.43 -3.73 -38.14
CA HIS A 146 26.47 -3.68 -39.24
C HIS A 146 25.59 -2.43 -39.27
N LYS A 147 25.59 -1.61 -38.21
CA LYS A 147 24.85 -0.34 -38.14
C LYS A 147 25.83 0.83 -38.04
N GLN A 148 26.55 1.12 -39.13
CA GLN A 148 27.03 2.47 -39.39
C GLN A 148 26.05 3.24 -40.30
N PRO A 149 25.87 4.56 -40.09
CA PRO A 149 24.78 5.34 -40.65
C PRO A 149 25.19 5.97 -41.98
N ARG A 150 24.35 5.81 -43.02
CA ARG A 150 24.40 6.70 -44.19
C ARG A 150 23.79 8.04 -43.79
N LEU A 151 24.65 9.05 -43.59
CA LEU A 151 24.25 10.45 -43.54
C LEU A 151 24.11 10.93 -44.99
N ILE A 152 22.89 11.14 -45.47
CA ILE A 152 22.61 11.85 -46.73
C ILE A 152 21.52 12.89 -46.45
N ASN A 153 21.89 14.15 -46.69
CA ASN A 153 21.01 15.31 -46.86
C ASN A 153 19.81 14.98 -47.76
N SER A 154 18.60 15.39 -47.38
CA SER A 154 17.64 15.96 -48.35
C SER A 154 16.50 16.69 -47.64
N MET A 155 16.22 17.90 -48.13
CA MET A 155 15.02 18.69 -47.88
C MET A 155 13.76 18.10 -48.54
N CYS A 156 12.61 18.72 -48.17
CA CYS A 156 11.25 18.64 -48.72
C CYS A 156 10.52 17.31 -48.45
N GLY A 157 9.25 17.26 -48.05
CA GLY A 157 8.16 18.23 -48.03
C GLY A 157 6.86 17.43 -48.24
N ALA A 158 5.77 17.81 -47.56
CA ALA A 158 4.42 17.20 -47.59
C ALA A 158 4.31 15.86 -46.82
N GLN A 159 3.31 15.58 -45.97
CA GLN A 159 1.91 16.02 -45.92
C GLN A 159 1.38 16.17 -44.48
N MET A 160 0.44 17.11 -44.38
CA MET A 160 -0.37 17.60 -43.26
C MET A 160 -1.29 16.55 -42.60
N SER A 161 -1.52 16.65 -41.28
CA SER A 161 -2.88 16.55 -40.69
C SER A 161 -2.91 17.20 -39.28
N PRO A 162 -4.07 17.73 -38.84
CA PRO A 162 -4.15 19.01 -38.13
C PRO A 162 -4.38 18.83 -36.63
N LEU A 163 -3.56 19.46 -35.79
CA LEU A 163 -3.85 19.59 -34.35
C LEU A 163 -3.23 20.85 -33.71
N THR A 164 -2.82 21.81 -34.53
CA THR A 164 -2.14 23.04 -34.09
C THR A 164 -3.09 24.17 -33.69
N GLN A 165 -4.41 23.97 -33.74
CA GLN A 165 -5.36 24.92 -33.15
C GLN A 165 -5.76 24.42 -31.77
N LEU A 166 -5.06 24.92 -30.75
CA LEU A 166 -5.52 25.19 -29.37
C LEU A 166 -4.35 25.54 -28.42
N VAL A 167 -3.11 25.54 -28.89
CA VAL A 167 -1.94 26.00 -28.10
C VAL A 167 -1.68 27.48 -28.38
N GLU A 168 -2.54 28.36 -27.87
CA GLU A 168 -2.17 29.76 -27.54
C GLU A 168 -3.35 30.50 -26.89
N GLN A 169 -3.58 30.22 -25.61
CA GLN A 169 -4.09 31.23 -24.66
C GLN A 169 -3.45 30.97 -23.29
N SER A 170 -2.20 31.40 -23.15
CA SER A 170 -1.53 31.52 -21.85
C SER A 170 -1.88 32.86 -21.23
N SER A 171 -2.61 32.84 -20.12
CA SER A 171 -2.60 33.90 -19.09
C SER A 171 -3.19 33.34 -17.80
N GLY A 172 -2.36 33.17 -16.77
CA GLY A 172 -2.81 32.81 -15.43
C GLY A 172 -1.84 31.92 -14.66
N SER A 173 -1.10 32.54 -13.76
CA SER A 173 -0.17 32.01 -12.75
C SER A 173 -0.37 30.55 -12.27
N GLY A 174 0.67 29.74 -12.46
CA GLY A 174 1.09 28.73 -11.49
C GLY A 174 0.43 27.35 -11.52
N SER A 175 0.78 26.48 -12.48
CA SER A 175 0.64 25.03 -12.27
C SER A 175 1.41 24.16 -13.27
N GLY A 176 2.57 23.65 -12.84
CA GLY A 176 3.19 22.45 -13.41
C GLY A 176 4.03 22.61 -14.68
N LEU A 177 5.02 21.72 -14.81
CA LEU A 177 5.87 21.62 -15.99
C LEU A 177 5.03 21.30 -17.24
N PRO A 178 5.35 21.87 -18.42
CA PRO A 178 4.65 21.59 -19.67
C PRO A 178 4.61 20.08 -19.96
N LEU A 179 3.50 19.58 -20.51
CA LEU A 179 3.29 18.18 -20.91
C LEU A 179 4.44 17.59 -21.75
N LEU A 180 5.09 18.41 -22.58
CA LEU A 180 6.26 18.01 -23.38
C LEU A 180 7.50 17.71 -22.53
N VAL A 181 7.67 18.40 -21.39
CA VAL A 181 8.78 18.17 -20.46
C VAL A 181 8.52 16.89 -19.66
N GLN A 182 7.27 16.61 -19.27
CA GLN A 182 6.89 15.41 -18.51
C GLN A 182 7.27 14.10 -19.22
N ARG A 183 7.13 14.02 -20.56
CA ARG A 183 7.47 12.82 -21.37
C ARG A 183 8.97 12.57 -21.60
N THR A 184 9.84 13.32 -20.92
CA THR A 184 11.31 13.17 -21.06
C THR A 184 12.01 12.94 -19.72
N ILE A 185 11.28 13.03 -18.60
CA ILE A 185 11.86 12.94 -17.26
C ILE A 185 12.35 11.51 -17.00
N ALA A 186 11.63 10.47 -17.47
CA ALA A 186 12.02 9.08 -17.27
C ALA A 186 13.39 8.70 -17.86
N LYS A 187 13.84 9.44 -18.89
CA LYS A 187 15.15 9.23 -19.52
C LYS A 187 16.30 9.80 -18.67
N GLN A 188 16.01 10.83 -17.87
CA GLN A 188 16.99 11.53 -17.04
C GLN A 188 17.02 11.01 -15.59
N ILE A 189 16.03 10.22 -15.19
CA ILE A 189 15.96 9.63 -13.85
C ILE A 189 16.93 8.45 -13.73
N GLN A 190 17.75 8.48 -12.69
CA GLN A 190 18.62 7.38 -12.28
C GLN A 190 18.03 6.67 -11.07
N MET A 191 17.59 5.41 -11.24
CA MET A 191 17.09 4.58 -10.14
C MET A 191 18.25 4.22 -9.20
N VAL A 192 18.09 4.46 -7.90
CA VAL A 192 19.15 4.22 -6.89
C VAL A 192 18.90 2.93 -6.13
N ARG A 193 17.77 2.83 -5.40
CA ARG A 193 17.42 1.65 -4.61
C ARG A 193 15.91 1.50 -4.48
N GLN A 194 15.45 0.26 -4.35
CA GLN A 194 14.06 -0.02 -4.02
C GLN A 194 13.79 0.38 -2.55
N VAL A 195 12.72 1.13 -2.32
CA VAL A 195 12.29 1.58 -0.98
C VAL A 195 10.99 0.93 -0.54
N GLY A 196 10.20 0.40 -1.47
CA GLY A 196 8.97 -0.30 -1.14
C GLY A 196 8.49 -1.20 -2.26
N LYS A 197 7.67 -2.18 -1.89
CA LYS A 197 6.96 -3.06 -2.81
C LYS A 197 5.50 -3.13 -2.38
N GLY A 198 4.61 -2.89 -3.33
CA GLY A 198 3.16 -2.97 -3.12
C GLY A 198 2.51 -3.91 -4.12
N ARG A 199 1.18 -4.05 -4.01
CA ARG A 199 0.39 -4.85 -4.95
C ARG A 199 0.51 -4.36 -6.40
N TYR A 200 0.45 -3.04 -6.58
CA TYR A 200 0.34 -2.41 -7.91
C TYR A 200 1.69 -2.13 -8.56
N GLY A 201 2.81 -2.39 -7.85
CA GLY A 201 4.13 -2.04 -8.33
C GLY A 201 5.16 -1.84 -7.23
N GLU A 202 6.26 -1.22 -7.60
CA GLU A 202 7.41 -0.98 -6.73
C GLU A 202 7.67 0.51 -6.59
N VAL A 203 8.22 0.91 -5.45
CA VAL A 203 8.62 2.30 -5.20
C VAL A 203 10.13 2.32 -5.04
N TRP A 204 10.77 3.22 -5.77
CA TRP A 204 12.21 3.39 -5.83
C TRP A 204 12.59 4.78 -5.39
N LEU A 205 13.69 4.89 -4.65
CA LEU A 205 14.44 6.13 -4.56
C LEU A 205 15.22 6.29 -5.87
N ALA A 206 15.11 7.46 -6.48
CA ALA A 206 15.85 7.82 -7.67
C ALA A 206 16.42 9.24 -7.57
N MET A 207 17.40 9.54 -8.42
CA MET A 207 17.96 10.88 -8.56
C MET A 207 17.45 11.50 -9.86
N TRP A 208 16.99 12.75 -9.78
CA TRP A 208 16.67 13.58 -10.93
C TRP A 208 17.28 14.96 -10.74
N ARG A 209 18.21 15.36 -11.63
CA ARG A 209 18.94 16.65 -11.52
C ARG A 209 19.54 16.87 -10.13
N GLU A 210 20.16 15.83 -9.57
CA GLU A 210 20.77 15.82 -8.23
C GLU A 210 19.79 15.92 -7.04
N GLU A 211 18.48 15.92 -7.29
CA GLU A 211 17.45 15.85 -6.26
C GLU A 211 16.93 14.43 -6.07
N LYS A 212 16.63 14.06 -4.82
CA LYS A 212 16.03 12.78 -4.47
C LYS A 212 14.55 12.81 -4.80
N VAL A 213 14.10 11.85 -5.62
CA VAL A 213 12.69 11.68 -5.99
C VAL A 213 12.23 10.25 -5.72
N ALA A 214 10.94 10.08 -5.43
CA ALA A 214 10.31 8.78 -5.32
C ALA A 214 9.70 8.41 -6.68
N VAL A 215 10.03 7.23 -7.19
CA VAL A 215 9.52 6.73 -8.47
C VAL A 215 8.75 5.45 -8.23
N LYS A 216 7.43 5.54 -8.40
CA LYS A 216 6.55 4.37 -8.37
C LYS A 216 6.45 3.78 -9.78
N THR A 217 6.97 2.57 -9.95
CA THR A 217 6.92 1.80 -11.18
C THR A 217 5.72 0.86 -11.14
N PHE A 218 4.79 0.98 -12.08
CA PHE A 218 3.62 0.11 -12.18
C PHE A 218 3.87 -1.01 -13.17
N PHE A 219 3.27 -2.17 -12.91
CA PHE A 219 3.20 -3.25 -13.89
C PHE A 219 2.27 -2.86 -15.03
N THR A 220 2.55 -3.31 -16.25
CA THR A 220 1.70 -3.02 -17.43
C THR A 220 0.27 -3.54 -17.27
N THR A 221 0.06 -4.58 -16.46
CA THR A 221 -1.28 -5.09 -16.11
C THR A 221 -2.09 -4.10 -15.25
N GLU A 222 -1.44 -3.12 -14.63
CA GLU A 222 -2.03 -2.14 -13.71
C GLU A 222 -2.13 -0.74 -14.34
N GLU A 223 -2.28 -0.66 -15.66
CA GLU A 223 -2.40 0.60 -16.41
C GLU A 223 -3.56 1.46 -15.92
N ALA A 224 -4.73 0.86 -15.68
CA ALA A 224 -5.89 1.59 -15.15
C ALA A 224 -5.63 2.20 -13.76
N SER A 225 -4.81 1.54 -12.94
CA SER A 225 -4.38 2.03 -11.63
C SER A 225 -3.42 3.21 -11.77
N TRP A 226 -2.44 3.11 -12.67
CA TRP A 226 -1.50 4.21 -12.98
C TRP A 226 -2.22 5.44 -13.56
N PHE A 227 -3.14 5.22 -14.50
CA PHE A 227 -3.90 6.29 -15.15
C PHE A 227 -4.74 7.06 -14.14
N ARG A 228 -5.52 6.35 -13.31
CA ARG A 228 -6.36 6.95 -12.28
C ARG A 228 -5.54 7.76 -11.27
N GLU A 229 -4.42 7.22 -10.81
CA GLU A 229 -3.56 7.91 -9.84
C GLU A 229 -2.93 9.16 -10.45
N THR A 230 -2.48 9.08 -11.71
CA THR A 230 -1.95 10.22 -12.46
C THR A 230 -2.99 11.32 -12.66
N GLU A 231 -4.21 10.96 -13.05
CA GLU A 231 -5.33 11.89 -13.24
C GLU A 231 -5.67 12.63 -11.93
N ILE A 232 -5.71 11.92 -10.81
CA ILE A 232 -5.95 12.53 -9.49
C ILE A 232 -4.83 13.54 -9.15
N TYR A 233 -3.56 13.18 -9.33
CA TYR A 233 -2.45 14.09 -9.06
C TYR A 233 -2.39 15.29 -10.01
N GLN A 234 -2.88 15.14 -11.24
CA GLN A 234 -2.95 16.21 -12.23
C GLN A 234 -4.20 17.09 -12.10
N THR A 235 -5.14 16.77 -11.20
CA THR A 235 -6.33 17.59 -10.97
C THR A 235 -5.94 19.02 -10.56
N VAL A 236 -6.71 19.99 -11.04
CA VAL A 236 -6.46 21.42 -10.82
C VAL A 236 -6.56 21.75 -9.32
N LEU A 237 -5.69 22.65 -8.84
CA LEU A 237 -5.60 23.07 -7.43
C LEU A 237 -5.37 21.90 -6.43
N MET A 238 -4.80 20.78 -6.86
CA MET A 238 -4.47 19.66 -5.97
C MET A 238 -3.22 19.85 -5.11
N ARG A 239 -2.33 20.78 -5.49
CA ARG A 239 -1.10 21.01 -4.73
C ARG A 239 -1.43 21.60 -3.35
N HIS A 240 -0.86 20.99 -2.32
CA HIS A 240 -1.01 21.39 -0.92
C HIS A 240 0.19 20.88 -0.12
N GLU A 241 0.61 21.58 0.93
CA GLU A 241 1.78 21.21 1.75
C GLU A 241 1.67 19.83 2.42
N ASN A 242 0.44 19.37 2.69
CA ASN A 242 0.16 18.07 3.29
C ASN A 242 -0.39 17.04 2.29
N ILE A 243 -0.19 17.28 0.98
CA ILE A 243 -0.43 16.31 -0.09
C ILE A 243 0.91 16.06 -0.78
N LEU A 244 1.20 14.79 -1.04
CA LEU A 244 2.48 14.40 -1.65
C LEU A 244 2.69 15.15 -2.99
N GLY A 245 3.84 15.81 -3.11
CA GLY A 245 4.17 16.61 -4.29
C GLY A 245 4.32 15.76 -5.54
N PHE A 246 3.41 15.95 -6.49
CA PHE A 246 3.50 15.36 -7.82
C PHE A 246 4.47 16.13 -8.71
N ILE A 247 5.42 15.41 -9.31
CA ILE A 247 6.40 15.96 -10.24
C ILE A 247 5.96 15.66 -11.67
N ALA A 248 5.80 14.37 -12.00
CA ALA A 248 5.43 13.92 -13.34
C ALA A 248 4.93 12.48 -13.36
N ALA A 249 4.29 12.11 -14.47
CA ALA A 249 4.04 10.74 -14.86
C ALA A 249 4.62 10.53 -16.26
N ASP A 250 5.26 9.39 -16.49
CA ASP A 250 5.96 9.12 -17.76
C ASP A 250 5.98 7.62 -18.06
N ILE A 251 6.19 7.27 -19.33
CA ILE A 251 6.23 5.89 -19.80
C ILE A 251 7.61 5.61 -20.39
N LYS A 252 8.33 4.67 -19.78
CA LYS A 252 9.68 4.28 -20.18
C LYS A 252 9.69 2.94 -20.90
N GLY A 253 10.04 2.93 -22.18
CA GLY A 253 10.26 1.71 -22.95
C GLY A 253 11.75 1.40 -23.09
N ASN A 254 12.18 0.19 -22.69
CA ASN A 254 13.57 -0.26 -22.88
C ASN A 254 13.72 -1.21 -24.11
N GLY A 255 12.70 -1.28 -24.97
CA GLY A 255 12.67 -2.14 -26.16
C GLY A 255 12.17 -3.56 -25.93
N SER A 256 12.17 -4.05 -24.69
CA SER A 256 11.64 -5.37 -24.29
C SER A 256 10.37 -5.31 -23.42
N TRP A 257 10.20 -4.24 -22.65
CA TRP A 257 9.00 -3.98 -21.86
C TRP A 257 8.84 -2.49 -21.60
N THR A 258 7.60 -2.11 -21.26
CA THR A 258 7.18 -0.75 -20.94
C THR A 258 7.01 -0.62 -19.43
N GLN A 259 7.50 0.47 -18.85
CA GLN A 259 7.32 0.81 -17.44
C GLN A 259 6.55 2.11 -17.34
N MET A 260 5.44 2.08 -16.62
CA MET A 260 4.66 3.29 -16.30
C MET A 260 5.17 3.84 -14.97
N LEU A 261 5.57 5.10 -14.98
CA LEU A 261 6.22 5.77 -13.86
C LEU A 261 5.31 6.87 -13.32
N LEU A 262 5.24 6.96 -11.99
CA LEU A 262 4.70 8.11 -11.27
C LEU A 262 5.82 8.65 -10.37
N ILE A 263 6.16 9.91 -10.55
CA ILE A 263 7.32 10.56 -9.95
C ILE A 263 6.82 11.62 -8.97
N THR A 264 7.24 11.51 -7.72
CA THR A 264 6.85 12.40 -6.63
C THR A 264 8.07 12.80 -5.80
N ASP A 265 7.87 13.74 -4.89
CA ASP A 265 8.88 14.10 -3.90
C ASP A 265 9.26 12.88 -3.05
N TYR A 266 10.53 12.82 -2.64
CA TYR A 266 11.05 11.80 -1.74
C TYR A 266 11.11 12.31 -0.30
N HIS A 267 10.52 11.56 0.63
CA HIS A 267 10.57 11.84 2.06
C HIS A 267 11.44 10.82 2.77
N GLU A 268 12.56 11.27 3.36
CA GLU A 268 13.58 10.40 3.95
C GLU A 268 13.08 9.60 5.16
N GLN A 269 12.16 10.17 5.93
CA GLN A 269 11.54 9.52 7.09
C GLN A 269 10.57 8.39 6.70
N GLY A 270 10.33 8.20 5.39
CA GLY A 270 9.47 7.15 4.87
C GLY A 270 8.01 7.38 5.21
N SER A 271 7.27 6.27 5.39
CA SER A 271 5.87 6.35 5.75
C SER A 271 5.67 6.65 7.23
N LEU A 272 4.50 7.17 7.60
CA LEU A 272 4.13 7.38 9.00
C LEU A 272 4.18 6.05 9.78
N HIS A 273 3.85 4.92 9.13
CA HIS A 273 4.02 3.60 9.73
C HIS A 273 5.48 3.31 10.11
N ASP A 274 6.42 3.54 9.19
CA ASP A 274 7.84 3.30 9.44
C ASP A 274 8.39 4.23 10.54
N TYR A 275 7.91 5.48 10.55
CA TYR A 275 8.30 6.47 11.56
C TYR A 275 7.82 6.10 12.96
N LEU A 276 6.55 5.70 13.10
CA LEU A 276 5.96 5.32 14.39
C LEU A 276 6.55 4.03 14.97
N GLN A 277 7.08 3.14 14.13
CA GLN A 277 7.80 1.95 14.60
C GLN A 277 9.15 2.26 15.24
N ARG A 278 9.76 3.40 14.90
CA ARG A 278 11.14 3.76 15.32
C ARG A 278 11.17 4.88 16.36
N SER A 279 10.07 5.62 16.50
CA SER A 279 10.03 6.87 17.25
C SER A 279 8.86 6.91 18.22
N VAL A 280 9.13 7.31 19.46
CA VAL A 280 8.09 7.67 20.43
C VAL A 280 7.67 9.12 20.19
N LEU A 281 6.36 9.37 20.11
CA LEU A 281 5.83 10.70 19.89
C LEU A 281 5.70 11.50 21.19
N THR A 282 6.16 12.74 21.16
CA THR A 282 5.77 13.72 22.19
C THR A 282 4.37 14.27 21.87
N PRO A 283 3.62 14.78 22.87
CA PRO A 283 2.31 15.39 22.64
C PRO A 283 2.33 16.48 21.56
N GLN A 284 3.38 17.30 21.53
CA GLN A 284 3.55 18.36 20.53
C GLN A 284 3.74 17.78 19.12
N LYS A 285 4.56 16.73 18.96
CA LYS A 285 4.75 16.06 17.66
C LYS A 285 3.47 15.37 17.20
N LEU A 286 2.72 14.78 18.12
CA LEU A 286 1.42 14.17 17.82
C LEU A 286 0.42 15.22 17.30
N GLN A 287 0.35 16.38 17.95
CA GLN A 287 -0.51 17.48 17.52
C GLN A 287 -0.15 17.98 16.12
N ILE A 288 1.14 18.18 15.82
CA ILE A 288 1.60 18.60 14.49
C ILE A 288 1.24 17.54 13.43
N LEU A 289 1.46 16.26 13.73
CA LEU A 289 1.09 15.17 12.83
C LEU A 289 -0.42 15.15 12.57
N ALA A 290 -1.24 15.19 13.62
CA ALA A 290 -2.71 15.20 13.48
C ALA A 290 -3.21 16.41 12.70
N TYR A 291 -2.67 17.61 12.97
CA TYR A 291 -3.01 18.83 12.25
C TYR A 291 -2.65 18.72 10.76
N SER A 292 -1.42 18.32 10.43
CA SER A 292 -1.00 18.17 9.02
C SER A 292 -1.86 17.15 8.25
N LEU A 293 -2.18 16.01 8.86
CA LEU A 293 -3.02 14.97 8.24
C LEU A 293 -4.45 15.45 8.02
N SER A 294 -5.04 16.11 9.02
CA SER A 294 -6.40 16.65 8.91
C SER A 294 -6.47 17.80 7.91
N SER A 295 -5.45 18.67 7.86
CA SER A 295 -5.32 19.74 6.87
C SER A 295 -5.25 19.21 5.44
N GLY A 296 -4.39 18.23 5.17
CA GLY A 296 -4.31 17.58 3.85
C GLY A 296 -5.60 16.87 3.46
N LEU A 297 -6.27 16.21 4.41
CA LEU A 297 -7.55 15.54 4.14
C LEU A 297 -8.70 16.53 3.92
N ALA A 298 -8.73 17.64 4.66
CA ALA A 298 -9.67 18.72 4.46
C ALA A 298 -9.52 19.32 3.07
N HIS A 299 -8.28 19.54 2.61
CA HIS A 299 -8.02 20.01 1.23
C HIS A 299 -8.53 19.03 0.17
N LEU A 300 -8.33 17.71 0.37
CA LEU A 300 -8.87 16.70 -0.54
C LEU A 300 -10.41 16.75 -0.60
N HIS A 301 -11.07 16.85 0.55
CA HIS A 301 -12.52 16.84 0.67
C HIS A 301 -13.18 18.15 0.21
N ALA A 302 -12.49 19.28 0.29
CA ALA A 302 -13.03 20.58 -0.09
C ALA A 302 -13.20 20.69 -1.61
N GLU A 303 -14.41 21.03 -2.06
CA GLU A 303 -14.63 21.51 -3.42
C GLU A 303 -14.19 22.97 -3.51
N ILE A 304 -13.39 23.29 -4.53
CA ILE A 304 -12.92 24.65 -4.79
C ILE A 304 -13.57 25.13 -6.08
N PHE A 305 -14.47 26.09 -5.96
CA PHE A 305 -15.18 26.68 -7.10
C PHE A 305 -14.25 27.61 -7.91
N GLY A 306 -14.34 27.55 -9.23
CA GLY A 306 -13.53 28.35 -10.15
C GLY A 306 -13.49 27.76 -11.56
N THR A 307 -12.73 28.39 -12.46
CA THR A 307 -12.50 27.91 -13.84
C THR A 307 -11.00 27.82 -14.12
N PRO A 308 -10.37 26.64 -14.01
CA PRO A 308 -10.93 25.36 -13.56
C PRO A 308 -10.99 25.25 -12.02
N GLY A 309 -12.07 24.66 -11.50
CA GLY A 309 -12.23 24.34 -10.09
C GLY A 309 -11.66 22.97 -9.72
N LYS A 310 -11.59 22.67 -8.41
CA LYS A 310 -11.20 21.36 -7.88
C LYS A 310 -12.44 20.65 -7.33
N PRO A 311 -12.76 19.42 -7.77
CA PRO A 311 -13.84 18.64 -7.17
C PRO A 311 -13.48 18.15 -5.77
N ALA A 312 -14.48 17.78 -4.97
CA ALA A 312 -14.28 17.04 -3.73
C ALA A 312 -13.77 15.62 -4.02
N ILE A 313 -12.71 15.18 -3.34
CA ILE A 313 -12.05 13.89 -3.57
C ILE A 313 -11.98 13.10 -2.28
N ALA A 314 -12.56 11.90 -2.26
CA ALA A 314 -12.40 10.95 -1.17
C ALA A 314 -11.19 10.04 -1.42
N HIS A 315 -10.27 9.93 -0.44
CA HIS A 315 -9.06 9.10 -0.57
C HIS A 315 -9.33 7.59 -0.61
N ARG A 316 -10.34 7.11 0.14
CA ARG A 316 -10.83 5.70 0.19
C ARG A 316 -9.87 4.61 0.70
N ASP A 317 -8.58 4.89 0.86
CA ASP A 317 -7.58 3.94 1.41
C ASP A 317 -6.67 4.60 2.47
N ILE A 318 -7.27 5.29 3.44
CA ILE A 318 -6.54 6.00 4.50
C ILE A 318 -5.89 5.00 5.45
N LYS A 319 -4.54 4.98 5.50
CA LYS A 319 -3.74 4.15 6.41
C LYS A 319 -2.34 4.74 6.64
N SER A 320 -1.71 4.39 7.76
CA SER A 320 -0.39 4.92 8.15
C SER A 320 0.73 4.68 7.12
N LYS A 321 0.63 3.64 6.28
CA LYS A 321 1.57 3.39 5.17
C LYS A 321 1.43 4.35 3.97
N LYS A 322 0.36 5.15 3.91
CA LYS A 322 0.07 6.06 2.78
C LYS A 322 0.50 7.51 3.05
N TYR A 323 0.70 7.87 4.31
CA TYR A 323 1.23 9.17 4.70
C TYR A 323 2.74 9.10 4.82
N THR A 324 3.44 10.15 4.42
CA THR A 324 4.89 10.25 4.50
C THR A 324 5.27 11.48 5.31
N ARG A 325 6.42 11.45 5.98
CA ARG A 325 6.87 12.55 6.84
C ARG A 325 7.98 13.36 6.16
N GLN A 326 7.69 14.63 5.91
CA GLN A 326 8.67 15.61 5.46
C GLN A 326 9.33 16.21 6.71
N THR A 327 10.47 15.62 7.12
CA THR A 327 11.28 15.97 8.31
C THR A 327 10.68 15.74 9.71
#